data_AF-A0A1J3HMZ0-F1
#
_entry.id   AF-A0A1J3HMZ0-F1
#
_cell.length_a   1.000
_cell.length_b   1.000
_cell.length_c   1.000
_cell.angle_alpha   90.00
_cell.angle_beta   90.00
_cell.angle_gamma   90.00
#
_symmetry.space_group_name_H-M   'P 1'
#
loop_
_entity.id
_entity.type
_entity.pdbx_description
1 polymer ?
#
loop_
_entity_poly.entity_id
_entity_poly.type
_entity_poly.pdbx_seq_one_letter_code
_entity_poly.pdbx_strand_id
1 'polypeptide(L)'
;MAAQKIIQDQDSMAEIMPDVITAMSSLLQRVSETNDDLSRPFREHQMMSAFNALTKPSISIRSYMARIFKYASCSDSCYIVAYIYLERFIQKQPFLPIDSFNVHRLIITSVLVSAKFMDDLCYNNAYYAKIGGITTEEMNLLELDFLFGIGFQLNVTSSTYN
;
A
#
# COMPACT_ATOMS: atom_id res chain seq x y z
N MET A 1 -7.63 -33.11 -12.91
CA MET A 1 -8.51 -32.02 -13.38
C MET A 1 -8.64 -30.86 -12.40
N ALA A 2 -9.00 -31.06 -11.12
CA ALA A 2 -9.07 -29.93 -10.16
C ALA A 2 -7.72 -29.23 -9.92
N ALA A 3 -6.64 -29.99 -9.73
CA ALA A 3 -5.29 -29.42 -9.57
C ALA A 3 -4.78 -28.69 -10.84
N GLN A 4 -5.12 -29.19 -12.03
CA GLN A 4 -4.76 -28.53 -13.30
C GLN A 4 -5.52 -27.21 -13.50
N LYS A 5 -6.77 -27.12 -13.03
CA LYS A 5 -7.56 -25.88 -13.07
C LYS A 5 -7.03 -24.82 -12.11
N ILE A 6 -6.58 -25.23 -10.92
CA ILE A 6 -5.95 -24.34 -9.93
C ILE A 6 -4.61 -23.78 -10.44
N ILE A 7 -3.79 -24.62 -11.10
CA ILE A 7 -2.51 -24.20 -11.70
C ILE A 7 -2.75 -23.21 -12.86
N GLN A 8 -3.80 -23.42 -13.64
CA GLN A 8 -4.11 -22.56 -14.79
C GLN A 8 -4.72 -21.20 -14.40
N ASP A 9 -5.45 -21.13 -13.27
CA ASP A 9 -5.93 -19.85 -12.72
C ASP A 9 -4.77 -19.04 -12.09
N GLN A 10 -3.78 -19.68 -11.45
CA GLN A 10 -2.59 -19.03 -10.88
C GLN A 10 -1.66 -18.41 -11.95
N ASP A 11 -1.48 -19.04 -13.11
CA ASP A 11 -0.65 -18.49 -14.20
C ASP A 11 -1.30 -17.25 -14.86
N SER A 12 -2.63 -17.15 -14.86
CA SER A 12 -3.35 -16.05 -15.52
C SER A 12 -3.20 -14.69 -14.82
N MET A 13 -3.17 -14.69 -13.48
CA MET A 13 -3.02 -13.45 -12.70
C MET A 13 -1.58 -12.94 -12.73
N ALA A 14 -0.60 -13.86 -12.75
CA ALA A 14 0.82 -13.51 -12.85
C ALA A 14 1.16 -12.67 -14.09
N GLU A 15 0.44 -12.88 -15.22
CA GLU A 15 0.57 -12.05 -16.43
C GLU A 15 -0.07 -10.67 -16.29
N ILE A 16 -1.13 -10.54 -15.49
CA ILE A 16 -1.94 -9.31 -15.35
C ILE A 16 -1.38 -8.36 -14.29
N MET A 17 -0.77 -8.90 -13.22
CA MET A 17 -0.30 -8.10 -12.09
C MET A 17 0.71 -7.00 -12.44
N PRO A 18 1.66 -7.18 -13.37
CA PRO A 18 2.54 -6.09 -13.81
C PRO A 18 1.77 -4.87 -14.36
N ASP A 19 0.67 -5.10 -15.07
CA ASP A 19 -0.19 -4.04 -15.61
C ASP A 19 -1.01 -3.39 -14.50
N VAL A 20 -1.55 -4.19 -13.57
CA VAL A 20 -2.25 -3.68 -12.37
C VAL A 20 -1.33 -2.78 -11.54
N ILE A 21 -0.09 -3.22 -11.26
CA ILE A 21 0.91 -2.43 -10.55
C ILE A 21 1.25 -1.15 -11.31
N THR A 22 1.35 -1.22 -12.63
CA THR A 22 1.60 -0.04 -13.48
C THR A 22 0.43 0.95 -13.42
N ALA A 23 -0.81 0.48 -13.47
CA ALA A 23 -2.00 1.31 -13.34
C ALA A 23 -2.10 1.95 -11.95
N MET A 24 -1.99 1.16 -10.88
CA MET A 24 -2.03 1.65 -9.49
C MET A 24 -0.93 2.68 -9.21
N SER A 25 0.31 2.39 -9.63
CA SER A 25 1.42 3.33 -9.44
C SER A 25 1.22 4.64 -10.21
N SER A 26 0.67 4.58 -11.42
CA SER A 26 0.36 5.78 -12.21
C SER A 26 -0.73 6.63 -11.56
N LEU A 27 -1.77 6.01 -11.00
CA LEU A 27 -2.83 6.70 -10.26
C LEU A 27 -2.29 7.35 -9.00
N LEU A 28 -1.54 6.59 -8.18
CA LEU A 28 -0.93 7.11 -6.95
C LEU A 28 0.06 8.24 -7.24
N GLN A 29 0.85 8.13 -8.31
CA GLN A 29 1.75 9.21 -8.74
C GLN A 29 0.99 10.49 -9.07
N ARG A 30 -0.09 10.39 -9.86
CA ARG A 30 -0.92 11.55 -10.22
C ARG A 30 -1.57 12.20 -8.99
N VAL A 31 -2.09 11.38 -8.07
CA VAL A 31 -2.70 11.87 -6.82
C VAL A 31 -1.66 12.56 -5.95
N SER A 32 -0.50 11.95 -5.75
CA SER A 32 0.60 12.52 -4.96
C SER A 32 1.07 13.87 -5.53
N GLU A 33 1.25 13.97 -6.85
CA GLU A 33 1.69 15.22 -7.51
C GLU A 33 0.64 16.33 -7.41
N THR A 34 -0.64 15.98 -7.62
CA THR A 34 -1.74 16.94 -7.47
C THR A 34 -1.81 17.48 -6.04
N ASN A 35 -1.69 16.60 -5.05
CA ASN A 35 -1.74 16.99 -3.64
C ASN A 35 -0.48 17.74 -3.20
N ASP A 36 0.71 17.43 -3.73
CA ASP A 36 1.91 18.20 -3.47
C ASP A 36 1.71 19.68 -3.82
N ASP A 37 1.11 19.97 -4.98
CA ASP A 37 0.86 21.34 -5.43
C ASP A 37 -0.22 22.06 -4.62
N LEU A 38 -1.26 21.34 -4.17
CA LEU A 38 -2.30 21.88 -3.29
C LEU A 38 -1.80 22.14 -1.86
N SER A 39 -0.89 21.30 -1.34
CA SER A 39 -0.37 21.42 0.02
C SER A 39 0.77 22.42 0.15
N ARG A 40 1.44 22.82 -0.96
CA ARG A 40 2.53 23.82 -0.96
C ARG A 40 2.24 25.07 -0.10
N PRO A 41 1.06 25.72 -0.13
CA PRO A 41 0.79 26.93 0.64
C PRO A 41 0.64 26.69 2.15
N PHE A 42 0.41 25.44 2.59
CA PHE A 42 0.02 25.11 3.97
C PHE A 42 1.00 24.15 4.67
N ARG A 43 2.12 23.80 4.03
CA ARG A 43 3.09 22.80 4.54
C ARG A 43 3.63 23.10 5.93
N GLU A 44 3.81 24.36 6.30
CA GLU A 44 4.34 24.75 7.62
C GLU A 44 3.36 24.45 8.78
N HIS A 45 2.07 24.31 8.48
CA HIS A 45 1.00 24.08 9.47
C HIS A 45 0.46 22.65 9.43
N GLN A 46 1.04 21.77 8.61
CA GLN A 46 0.55 20.42 8.46
C GLN A 46 0.97 19.56 9.67
N MET A 47 -0.01 18.95 10.33
CA MET A 47 0.28 18.00 11.42
C MET A 47 1.13 16.85 10.88
N MET A 48 2.28 16.62 11.52
CA MET A 48 3.16 15.52 11.15
C MET A 48 2.49 14.18 11.49
N SER A 49 2.41 13.31 10.49
CA SER A 49 2.01 11.92 10.66
C SER A 49 3.24 11.01 10.65
N ALA A 50 3.16 9.83 11.28
CA ALA A 50 4.18 8.79 11.15
C ALA A 50 4.43 8.37 9.69
N PHE A 51 3.43 8.56 8.81
CA PHE A 51 3.56 8.30 7.38
C PHE A 51 4.40 9.34 6.65
N ASN A 52 4.66 10.52 7.20
CA ASN A 52 5.44 11.54 6.50
C ASN A 52 6.94 11.24 6.62
N ALA A 53 7.61 10.98 5.50
CA ALA A 53 9.06 10.90 5.45
C ALA A 53 9.69 12.31 5.63
N LEU A 54 10.88 12.36 6.23
CA LEU A 54 11.64 13.61 6.39
C LEU A 54 12.07 14.21 5.04
N THR A 55 12.29 13.36 4.04
CA THR A 55 12.65 13.75 2.68
C THR A 55 11.86 12.92 1.68
N LYS A 56 11.59 13.49 0.51
CA LYS A 56 10.96 12.77 -0.60
C LYS A 56 11.85 11.59 -1.00
N PRO A 57 11.34 10.34 -1.02
CA PRO A 57 12.12 9.19 -1.48
C PRO A 57 12.59 9.35 -2.94
N SER A 58 13.83 8.94 -3.23
CA SER A 58 14.40 9.01 -4.58
C SER A 58 13.88 7.92 -5.52
N ILE A 59 13.38 6.81 -4.97
CA ILE A 59 12.76 5.74 -5.74
C ILE A 59 11.37 6.15 -6.20
N SER A 60 11.05 5.93 -7.48
CA SER A 60 9.70 6.19 -8.00
C SER A 60 8.66 5.28 -7.36
N ILE A 61 7.39 5.70 -7.33
CA ILE A 61 6.28 4.88 -6.82
C ILE A 61 6.20 3.55 -7.58
N ARG A 62 6.32 3.58 -8.92
CA ARG A 62 6.30 2.37 -9.76
C ARG A 62 7.43 1.41 -9.42
N SER A 63 8.66 1.92 -9.30
CA SER A 63 9.81 1.09 -8.92
C SER A 63 9.68 0.53 -7.50
N TYR A 64 9.10 1.30 -6.58
CA TYR A 64 8.86 0.85 -5.21
C TYR A 64 7.79 -0.25 -5.15
N MET A 65 6.66 -0.07 -5.82
CA MET A 65 5.63 -1.11 -5.91
C MET A 65 6.13 -2.38 -6.60
N ALA A 66 6.92 -2.25 -7.68
CA ALA A 66 7.56 -3.40 -8.32
C ALA A 66 8.55 -4.12 -7.40
N ARG A 67 9.28 -3.39 -6.54
CA ARG A 67 10.14 -3.97 -5.50
C ARG A 67 9.29 -4.76 -4.50
N ILE A 68 8.18 -4.20 -4.04
CA ILE A 68 7.28 -4.87 -3.08
C ILE A 68 6.72 -6.14 -3.72
N PHE A 69 6.19 -6.06 -4.94
CA PHE A 69 5.69 -7.23 -5.67
C PHE A 69 6.71 -8.35 -5.80
N LYS A 70 7.96 -8.01 -6.13
CA LYS A 70 9.03 -8.99 -6.28
C LYS A 70 9.39 -9.71 -4.97
N TYR A 71 9.26 -9.06 -3.81
CA TYR A 71 9.82 -9.58 -2.56
C TYR A 71 8.77 -9.93 -1.49
N ALA A 72 7.59 -9.31 -1.49
CA ALA A 72 6.58 -9.50 -0.45
C ALA A 72 6.03 -10.93 -0.40
N SER A 73 6.00 -11.62 -1.55
CA SER A 73 5.50 -12.99 -1.70
C SER A 73 4.11 -13.18 -1.08
N CYS A 74 3.24 -12.18 -1.24
CA CYS A 74 1.83 -12.22 -0.84
C CYS A 74 0.94 -12.48 -2.05
N SER A 75 -0.32 -12.87 -1.81
CA SER A 75 -1.28 -13.12 -2.89
C SER A 75 -1.53 -11.87 -3.74
N ASP A 76 -1.78 -12.05 -5.03
CA ASP A 76 -2.09 -10.97 -5.98
C ASP A 76 -3.28 -10.12 -5.53
N SER A 77 -4.30 -10.75 -4.93
CA SER A 77 -5.46 -10.08 -4.34
C SER A 77 -5.09 -9.07 -3.25
N CYS A 78 -3.95 -9.24 -2.58
CA CYS A 78 -3.50 -8.31 -1.55
C CYS A 78 -3.18 -6.92 -2.10
N TYR A 79 -2.81 -6.79 -3.37
CA TYR A 79 -2.56 -5.48 -3.98
C TYR A 79 -3.88 -4.73 -4.21
N ILE A 80 -4.93 -5.44 -4.62
CA ILE A 80 -6.26 -4.86 -4.80
C ILE A 80 -6.85 -4.45 -3.46
N VAL A 81 -6.75 -5.32 -2.45
CA VAL A 81 -7.21 -5.04 -1.09
C VAL A 81 -6.40 -3.90 -0.44
N ALA A 82 -5.08 -3.84 -0.65
CA ALA A 82 -4.25 -2.72 -0.21
C ALA A 82 -4.71 -1.39 -0.82
N TYR A 83 -5.09 -1.36 -2.10
CA TYR A 83 -5.66 -0.17 -2.72
C TYR A 83 -6.95 0.30 -2.03
N ILE A 84 -7.86 -0.64 -1.76
CA ILE A 84 -9.11 -0.35 -1.03
C ILE A 84 -8.80 0.19 0.38
N TYR A 85 -7.79 -0.36 1.04
CA TYR A 85 -7.37 0.16 2.35
C TYR A 85 -6.81 1.58 2.26
N LEU A 86 -6.07 1.92 1.20
CA LEU A 86 -5.61 3.30 0.96
C LEU A 86 -6.80 4.25 0.75
N GLU A 87 -7.81 3.86 -0.02
CA GLU A 87 -9.03 4.66 -0.20
C GLU A 87 -9.77 4.86 1.13
N ARG A 88 -9.96 3.79 1.91
CA ARG A 88 -10.55 3.87 3.26
C ARG A 88 -9.77 4.79 4.18
N PHE A 89 -8.43 4.74 4.11
CA PHE A 89 -7.56 5.59 4.89
C PHE A 89 -7.75 7.06 4.53
N ILE A 90 -7.74 7.41 3.24
CA ILE A 90 -7.97 8.80 2.77
C ILE A 90 -9.34 9.32 3.25
N GLN A 91 -10.39 8.50 3.13
CA GLN A 91 -11.74 8.88 3.55
C GLN A 91 -11.84 9.17 5.05
N LYS A 92 -11.11 8.42 5.88
CA LYS A 92 -11.12 8.58 7.34
C LYS A 92 -10.12 9.60 7.85
N GLN A 93 -9.08 9.90 7.08
CA GLN A 93 -8.01 10.82 7.43
C GLN A 93 -7.98 12.03 6.47
N PRO A 94 -9.02 12.88 6.44
CA PRO A 94 -9.14 13.98 5.47
C PRO A 94 -8.02 15.03 5.59
N PHE A 95 -7.34 15.09 6.75
CA PHE A 95 -6.22 16.00 7.00
C PHE A 95 -4.86 15.43 6.61
N LEU A 96 -4.81 14.18 6.12
CA LEU A 96 -3.60 13.50 5.70
C LEU A 96 -3.75 12.99 4.25
N PRO A 97 -3.80 13.90 3.26
CA PRO A 97 -3.85 13.52 1.85
C PRO A 97 -2.58 12.76 1.45
N ILE A 98 -2.70 11.85 0.47
CA ILE A 98 -1.54 11.17 -0.10
C ILE A 98 -0.70 12.17 -0.90
N ASP A 99 0.59 12.27 -0.59
CA ASP A 99 1.53 13.18 -1.24
C ASP A 99 2.88 12.47 -1.52
N SER A 100 3.87 13.20 -2.06
CA SER A 100 5.19 12.58 -2.35
C SER A 100 6.00 12.21 -1.11
N PHE A 101 5.60 12.63 0.09
CA PHE A 101 6.32 12.42 1.34
C PHE A 101 5.78 11.21 2.11
N ASN A 102 4.51 10.86 1.91
CA ASN A 102 3.88 9.76 2.63
C ASN A 102 3.51 8.52 1.80
N VAL A 103 3.40 8.65 0.47
CA VAL A 103 2.87 7.59 -0.39
C VAL A 103 3.64 6.27 -0.28
N HIS A 104 4.97 6.29 -0.20
CA HIS A 104 5.75 5.05 -0.06
C HIS A 104 5.46 4.31 1.25
N ARG A 105 5.35 5.04 2.36
CA ARG A 105 5.05 4.47 3.68
C ARG A 105 3.62 3.93 3.72
N LEU A 106 2.68 4.63 3.11
CA LEU A 106 1.30 4.16 2.98
C LEU A 106 1.19 2.89 2.12
N ILE A 107 1.92 2.82 1.00
CA ILE A 107 1.93 1.64 0.13
C ILE A 107 2.47 0.41 0.87
N ILE A 108 3.66 0.47 1.47
CA ILE A 108 4.23 -0.72 2.13
C ILE A 108 3.35 -1.20 3.29
N THR A 109 2.75 -0.27 4.01
CA THR A 109 1.89 -0.58 5.15
C THR A 109 0.56 -1.20 4.73
N SER A 110 -0.09 -0.65 3.70
CA SER A 110 -1.33 -1.21 3.18
C SER A 110 -1.14 -2.62 2.62
N VAL A 111 -0.03 -2.90 1.93
CA VAL A 111 0.30 -4.25 1.45
C VAL A 111 0.59 -5.20 2.60
N LEU A 112 1.37 -4.79 3.60
CA LEU A 112 1.63 -5.60 4.82
C LEU A 112 0.32 -5.98 5.52
N VAL A 113 -0.53 -5.00 5.78
CA VAL A 113 -1.81 -5.19 6.49
C VAL A 113 -2.74 -6.08 5.68
N SER A 114 -2.78 -5.91 4.36
CA SER A 114 -3.54 -6.80 3.48
C SER A 114 -3.02 -8.24 3.54
N ALA A 115 -1.72 -8.46 3.40
CA ALA A 115 -1.12 -9.79 3.43
C ALA A 115 -1.40 -10.50 4.77
N LYS A 116 -1.23 -9.80 5.89
CA LYS A 116 -1.53 -10.36 7.22
C LYS A 116 -2.99 -10.71 7.45
N PHE A 117 -3.91 -10.03 6.78
CA PHE A 117 -5.34 -10.28 6.93
C PHE A 117 -5.86 -11.34 5.96
N MET A 118 -5.35 -11.35 4.73
CA MET A 118 -5.87 -12.16 3.63
C MET A 118 -5.14 -13.50 3.47
N ASP A 119 -3.83 -13.55 3.71
CA ASP A 119 -3.02 -14.73 3.46
C ASP A 119 -2.86 -15.58 4.72
N ASP A 120 -3.06 -16.90 4.59
CA ASP A 120 -2.83 -17.86 5.67
C ASP A 120 -1.36 -17.89 6.13
N LEU A 121 -0.43 -17.62 5.19
CA LEU A 121 1.00 -17.54 5.42
C LEU A 121 1.50 -16.14 5.05
N CYS A 122 1.86 -15.35 6.05
CA CYS A 122 2.40 -14.02 5.85
C CYS A 122 3.73 -13.84 6.58
N TYR A 123 4.61 -13.00 6.03
CA TYR A 123 5.86 -12.61 6.68
C TYR A 123 5.62 -11.54 7.76
N ASN A 124 6.53 -11.51 8.75
CA ASN A 124 6.47 -10.55 9.84
C ASN A 124 6.91 -9.13 9.44
N ASN A 125 6.76 -8.18 10.37
CA ASN A 125 7.09 -6.77 10.13
C ASN A 125 8.56 -6.54 9.84
N ALA A 126 9.48 -7.31 10.44
CA ALA A 126 10.91 -7.16 10.17
C ALA A 126 11.25 -7.47 8.70
N TYR A 127 10.54 -8.44 8.10
CA TYR A 127 10.69 -8.75 6.68
C TYR A 127 10.17 -7.62 5.79
N TYR A 128 8.95 -7.12 6.06
CA TYR A 128 8.38 -6.01 5.31
C TYR A 128 9.13 -4.70 5.52
N ALA A 129 9.72 -4.46 6.69
CA ALA A 129 10.60 -3.33 6.96
C ALA A 129 11.83 -3.35 6.05
N LYS A 130 12.45 -4.53 5.86
CA LYS A 130 13.57 -4.72 4.93
C LYS A 130 13.16 -4.45 3.47
N ILE A 131 11.97 -4.91 3.06
CA ILE A 131 11.39 -4.60 1.74
C ILE A 131 11.04 -3.13 1.63
N GLY A 132 10.64 -2.47 2.71
CA GLY A 132 10.25 -1.08 2.78
C GLY A 132 11.45 -0.12 2.81
N GLY A 133 12.62 -0.61 3.22
CA GLY A 133 13.82 0.20 3.43
C GLY A 133 13.73 1.06 4.69
N ILE A 134 13.03 0.56 5.71
CA ILE A 134 12.76 1.23 6.99
C ILE A 134 13.13 0.29 8.15
N THR A 135 13.16 0.80 9.37
CA THR A 135 13.42 -0.05 10.54
C THR A 135 12.19 -0.90 10.90
N THR A 136 12.40 -1.98 11.65
CA THR A 136 11.29 -2.82 12.13
C THR A 136 10.38 -2.03 13.07
N GLU A 137 10.95 -1.19 13.93
CA GLU A 137 10.23 -0.32 14.85
C GLU A 137 9.33 0.66 14.09
N GLU A 138 9.86 1.23 13.01
CA GLU A 138 9.11 2.11 12.13
C GLU A 138 7.96 1.38 11.44
N MET A 139 8.21 0.18 10.88
CA MET A 139 7.14 -0.64 10.28
C MET A 139 6.06 -1.01 11.31
N ASN A 140 6.44 -1.33 12.55
CA ASN A 140 5.48 -1.61 13.63
C ASN A 140 4.59 -0.40 13.93
N LEU A 141 5.19 0.80 14.01
CA LEU A 141 4.44 2.04 14.25
C LEU A 141 3.48 2.34 13.09
N LEU A 142 3.97 2.23 11.85
CA LEU A 142 3.16 2.47 10.66
C LEU A 142 1.97 1.51 10.59
N GLU A 143 2.19 0.21 10.83
CA GLU A 143 1.10 -0.77 10.86
C GLU A 143 0.02 -0.39 11.88
N LEU A 144 0.42 -0.04 13.10
CA LEU A 144 -0.50 0.33 14.16
C LEU A 144 -1.29 1.59 13.79
N ASP A 145 -0.61 2.66 13.38
CA ASP A 145 -1.25 3.92 12.96
C ASP A 145 -2.18 3.72 11.76
N PHE A 146 -1.82 2.83 10.83
CA PHE A 146 -2.66 2.51 9.68
C PHE A 146 -3.95 1.81 10.10
N LEU A 147 -3.85 0.79 10.96
CA LEU A 147 -4.99 0.04 11.48
C LEU A 147 -5.98 0.94 12.24
N PHE A 148 -5.46 1.83 13.10
CA PHE A 148 -6.29 2.86 13.74
C PHE A 148 -6.86 3.86 12.72
N GLY A 149 -6.05 4.26 11.74
CA GLY A 149 -6.45 5.19 10.68
C GLY A 149 -7.63 4.69 9.85
N ILE A 150 -7.69 3.39 9.56
CA ILE A 150 -8.82 2.74 8.89
C ILE A 150 -9.89 2.23 9.87
N GLY A 151 -9.70 2.39 11.18
CA GLY A 151 -10.59 1.89 12.23
C GLY A 151 -10.82 0.38 12.18
N PHE A 152 -9.77 -0.39 11.89
CA PHE A 152 -9.79 -1.86 11.78
C PHE A 152 -10.81 -2.43 10.78
N GLN A 153 -11.32 -1.62 9.84
CA GLN A 153 -12.20 -2.09 8.78
C GLN A 153 -11.38 -2.78 7.69
N LEU A 154 -11.03 -4.04 7.95
CA LEU A 154 -10.22 -4.88 7.06
C LEU A 154 -11.06 -5.78 6.15
N ASN A 155 -12.27 -6.15 6.56
CA ASN A 155 -13.10 -7.01 5.74
C ASN A 155 -13.43 -6.34 4.38
N VAL A 156 -13.18 -7.06 3.29
CA VAL A 156 -13.54 -6.65 1.92
C VAL A 156 -14.42 -7.74 1.32
N THR A 157 -15.69 -7.42 1.10
CA THR A 157 -16.68 -8.33 0.52
C THR A 157 -16.93 -7.98 -0.94
N SER A 158 -17.49 -8.92 -1.72
CA SER A 158 -17.83 -8.68 -3.14
C SER A 158 -18.72 -7.45 -3.37
N SER A 159 -19.57 -7.07 -2.39
CA SER A 159 -20.37 -5.85 -2.44
C SER A 159 -19.55 -4.55 -2.39
N THR A 160 -18.25 -4.62 -2.08
CA THR A 160 -17.33 -3.47 -2.05
C THR A 160 -16.89 -3.06 -3.46
N TYR A 161 -17.05 -3.94 -4.46
CA TYR A 161 -16.58 -3.74 -5.84
C TYR A 161 -17.72 -3.46 -6.85
N ASN A 162 -18.96 -3.38 -6.38
CA ASN A 162 -20.16 -3.13 -7.21
C ASN A 162 -20.53 -1.65 -7.27
#